data_AF-G5H9L3-F1
#
_entry.id   AF-G5H9L3-F1
#
_cell.length_a   1.000
_cell.length_b   1.000
_cell.length_c   1.000
_cell.angle_alpha   90.00
_cell.angle_beta   90.00
_cell.angle_gamma   90.00
#
_symmetry.space_group_name_H-M   'P 1'
#
loop_
_entity.id
_entity.type
_entity.pdbx_description
1 polymer ?
#
loop_
_entity_poly.entity_id
_entity_poly.type
_entity_poly.pdbx_seq_one_letter_code
_entity_poly.pdbx_strand_id
1 'polypeptide(L)'
;MSMEQGFLGRDFPDKSSGRFRIAVTGDSFVSGTLTMPYYTAFVEVLQKMLDSAGYRVEVLNCGVDGGARDYDIFKMIPCKIAPLQPDLISVS
;
A
#
# COMPACT_ATOMS: atom_id res chain seq x y z
N MET A 1 13.12 12.07 9.58
CA MET A 1 11.82 12.77 9.67
C MET A 1 10.92 12.12 8.64
N SER A 2 9.90 11.38 9.06
CA SER A 2 8.92 10.80 8.13
C SER A 2 8.12 11.94 7.50
N MET A 3 8.06 12.01 6.17
CA MET A 3 7.11 12.89 5.47
C MET A 3 5.77 12.18 5.46
N GLU A 4 4.71 12.83 5.93
CA GLU A 4 3.35 12.32 5.78
C GLU A 4 3.04 12.10 4.28
N GLN A 5 2.94 10.84 3.86
CA GLN A 5 2.75 10.50 2.44
C GLN A 5 1.30 10.70 1.97
N GLY A 6 0.37 10.90 2.93
CA GLY A 6 -1.04 11.16 2.69
C GLY A 6 -1.88 9.92 2.38
N PHE A 7 -1.39 8.73 2.76
CA PHE A 7 -2.15 7.48 2.71
C PHE A 7 -2.72 7.14 4.09
N LEU A 8 -3.82 6.39 4.12
CA LEU A 8 -4.41 5.92 5.36
C LEU A 8 -3.54 4.83 6.00
N GLY A 9 -3.29 4.96 7.29
CA GLY A 9 -2.48 4.00 8.06
C GLY A 9 -1.18 4.60 8.58
N ARG A 10 -0.17 3.75 8.78
CA ARG A 10 1.15 4.19 9.23
C ARG A 10 1.93 4.72 8.04
N ASP A 11 2.74 5.75 8.28
CA ASP A 11 3.75 6.17 7.32
C ASP A 11 4.69 5.01 6.96
N PHE A 12 5.18 5.04 5.72
CA PHE A 12 6.06 3.99 5.23
C PHE A 12 7.50 4.24 5.69
N PRO A 13 8.15 3.25 6.33
CA PRO A 13 9.57 3.35 6.62
C PRO A 13 10.38 3.26 5.33
N ASP A 14 11.65 3.67 5.40
CA ASP A 14 12.61 3.43 4.32
C ASP A 14 12.71 1.93 4.01
N LYS A 15 12.89 1.60 2.72
CA LYS A 15 12.98 0.20 2.28
C LYS A 15 14.18 -0.47 2.90
N SER A 16 13.94 -1.52 3.68
CA SER A 16 15.02 -2.33 4.25
C SER A 16 15.70 -3.16 3.15
N SER A 17 17.03 -3.25 3.21
CA SER A 17 17.81 -4.07 2.28
C SER A 17 17.35 -5.54 2.32
N GLY A 18 17.17 -6.15 1.14
CA GLY A 18 16.76 -7.54 1.00
C GLY A 18 15.29 -7.86 1.28
N ARG A 19 14.42 -6.83 1.41
CA ARG A 19 12.96 -7.02 1.40
C ARG A 19 12.37 -6.72 0.04
N PHE A 20 11.44 -7.57 -0.39
CA PHE A 20 10.59 -7.30 -1.55
C PHE A 20 9.45 -6.38 -1.13
N ARG A 21 9.17 -5.32 -1.88
CA ARG A 21 8.16 -4.32 -1.52
C ARG A 21 7.05 -4.30 -2.56
N ILE A 22 5.82 -4.55 -2.11
CA ILE A 22 4.61 -4.48 -2.93
C ILE A 22 3.86 -3.22 -2.54
N ALA A 23 3.66 -2.30 -3.48
CA ALA A 23 2.73 -1.20 -3.29
C ALA A 23 1.37 -1.57 -3.89
N VAL A 24 0.32 -1.52 -3.09
CA VAL A 24 -1.05 -1.80 -3.54
C VAL A 24 -1.79 -0.48 -3.61
N THR A 25 -2.33 -0.13 -4.77
CA THR A 25 -3.07 1.11 -4.97
C THR A 25 -4.41 0.85 -5.62
N GLY A 26 -5.37 1.72 -5.33
CA GLY A 26 -6.76 1.54 -5.68
C GLY A 26 -7.63 2.46 -4.84
N ASP A 27 -8.91 2.17 -4.80
CA ASP A 27 -9.88 2.99 -4.10
C ASP A 27 -10.05 2.61 -2.61
N SER A 28 -11.25 2.83 -2.08
CA SER A 28 -11.64 2.49 -0.72
C SER A 28 -11.58 1.00 -0.36
N PHE A 29 -11.52 0.11 -1.35
CA PHE A 29 -11.30 -1.32 -1.14
C PHE A 29 -9.84 -1.61 -0.75
N VAL A 30 -8.90 -0.86 -1.33
CA VAL A 30 -7.47 -0.93 -0.98
C VAL A 30 -7.20 -0.22 0.34
N SER A 31 -7.72 1.00 0.50
CA SER A 31 -7.51 1.78 1.73
C SER A 31 -8.08 1.09 2.98
N GLY A 32 -9.07 0.22 2.80
CA GLY A 32 -9.75 -0.49 3.87
C GLY A 32 -10.89 0.29 4.53
N THR A 33 -11.25 1.46 4.00
CA THR A 33 -12.36 2.30 4.53
C THR A 33 -13.71 1.57 4.48
N LEU A 34 -13.91 0.66 3.53
CA LEU A 34 -15.12 -0.17 3.44
C LEU A 34 -15.07 -1.42 4.34
N THR A 35 -13.90 -1.78 4.87
CA THR A 35 -13.70 -2.97 5.69
C THR A 35 -13.43 -2.55 7.13
N MET A 36 -14.50 -2.22 7.87
CA MET A 36 -14.43 -2.15 9.32
C MET A 36 -14.59 -3.58 9.87
N PRO A 37 -13.64 -4.07 10.69
CA PRO A 37 -12.50 -3.36 11.26
C PRO A 37 -11.24 -3.35 10.36
N TYR A 38 -10.49 -2.24 10.30
CA TYR A 38 -9.35 -2.03 9.37
C TYR A 38 -8.30 -3.17 9.31
N TYR A 39 -8.16 -3.99 10.36
CA TYR A 39 -7.27 -5.16 10.36
C TYR A 39 -7.73 -6.31 9.44
N THR A 40 -8.88 -6.16 8.78
CA THR A 40 -9.40 -7.05 7.73
C THR A 40 -9.21 -6.48 6.33
N ALA A 41 -8.65 -5.27 6.18
CA ALA A 41 -8.25 -4.76 4.87
C ALA A 41 -7.32 -5.78 4.19
N PHE A 42 -7.55 -6.07 2.92
CA PHE A 42 -6.86 -7.19 2.29
C PHE A 42 -5.34 -7.01 2.25
N VAL A 43 -4.85 -5.76 2.27
CA VAL A 43 -3.42 -5.42 2.35
C VAL A 43 -2.80 -5.98 3.65
N GLU A 44 -3.50 -5.84 4.78
CA GLU A 44 -3.08 -6.38 6.08
C GLU A 44 -3.18 -7.91 6.12
N VAL A 45 -4.22 -8.48 5.50
CA VAL A 45 -4.37 -9.92 5.36
C VAL A 45 -3.23 -10.50 4.53
N LEU A 46 -2.89 -9.85 3.40
CA LEU A 46 -1.80 -10.25 2.52
C LEU A 46 -0.45 -10.17 3.25
N GLN A 47 -0.17 -9.09 3.98
CA GLN A 47 1.04 -8.98 4.80
C GLN A 47 1.14 -10.14 5.80
N LYS A 48 0.08 -10.43 6.55
CA LYS A 48 0.05 -11.54 7.53
C LYS A 48 0.26 -12.90 6.86
N MET A 49 -0.31 -13.13 5.69
CA MET A 49 -0.13 -14.37 4.92
C MET A 49 1.32 -14.55 4.49
N LEU A 50 1.95 -13.50 3.98
CA LEU A 50 3.35 -13.52 3.53
C LEU A 50 4.32 -13.71 4.70
N ASP A 51 4.07 -13.03 5.82
CA ASP A 51 4.85 -13.19 7.05
C ASP A 51 4.73 -14.62 7.59
N SER A 52 3.51 -15.17 7.63
CA SER A 52 3.27 -16.55 8.10
C SER A 52 3.92 -17.60 7.22
N ALA A 53 4.11 -17.31 5.93
CA ALA A 53 4.83 -18.15 4.99
C ALA A 53 6.36 -17.93 5.03
N GLY A 54 6.87 -17.02 5.87
CA GLY A 54 8.29 -16.76 6.04
C GLY A 54 8.92 -15.91 4.91
N TYR A 55 8.12 -15.26 4.07
CA TYR A 55 8.64 -14.38 3.04
C TYR A 55 9.10 -13.05 3.62
N ARG A 56 10.20 -12.51 3.08
CA ARG A 56 10.69 -11.17 3.40
C ARG A 56 10.01 -10.14 2.50
N VAL A 57 8.70 -9.98 2.64
CA VAL A 57 7.89 -9.02 1.88
C VAL A 57 7.31 -7.94 2.78
N GLU A 58 7.22 -6.73 2.24
CA GLU A 58 6.51 -5.60 2.83
C GLU A 58 5.42 -5.14 1.86
N VAL A 59 4.18 -5.06 2.35
CA VAL A 59 3.02 -4.64 1.57
C VAL A 59 2.58 -3.26 2.05
N LEU A 60 2.57 -2.29 1.13
CA LEU A 60 2.18 -0.91 1.41
C LEU A 60 0.73 -0.66 0.96
N ASN A 61 -0.07 -0.05 1.84
CA ASN A 61 -1.41 0.41 1.51
C ASN A 61 -1.38 1.81 0.89
N CYS A 62 -1.34 1.88 -0.44
CA CYS A 62 -1.41 3.14 -1.19
C CYS A 62 -2.82 3.41 -1.73
N GLY A 63 -3.86 2.96 -1.01
CA GLY A 63 -5.27 3.19 -1.34
C GLY A 63 -5.71 4.63 -1.07
N VAL A 64 -6.58 5.16 -1.94
CA VAL A 64 -7.16 6.50 -1.79
C VAL A 64 -8.66 6.43 -2.03
N ASP A 65 -9.44 6.83 -1.01
CA ASP A 65 -10.90 6.80 -1.07
C ASP A 65 -11.47 7.71 -2.16
N GLY A 66 -12.66 7.33 -2.66
CA GLY A 66 -13.50 8.24 -3.47
C GLY A 66 -13.80 7.79 -4.89
N GLY A 67 -13.72 6.50 -5.22
CA GLY A 67 -14.46 5.78 -6.28
C GLY A 67 -14.37 6.26 -7.75
N ALA A 68 -13.75 7.40 -8.04
CA ALA A 68 -13.77 8.03 -9.36
C ALA A 68 -12.40 8.62 -9.75
N ARG A 69 -11.31 8.02 -9.26
CA ARG A 69 -9.95 8.58 -9.30
C ARG A 69 -8.92 7.72 -10.02
N ASP A 70 -9.30 6.81 -10.91
CA ASP A 70 -8.36 5.99 -11.69
C ASP A 70 -7.23 6.84 -12.29
N TYR A 71 -7.59 7.99 -12.88
CA TYR A 71 -6.63 8.93 -13.45
C TYR A 71 -5.69 9.56 -12.41
N ASP A 72 -6.18 9.80 -11.20
CA ASP A 72 -5.36 10.31 -10.10
C ASP A 72 -4.48 9.21 -9.49
N ILE A 73 -4.94 7.96 -9.46
CA ILE A 73 -4.13 6.78 -9.10
C ILE A 73 -2.93 6.69 -10.04
N PHE A 74 -3.14 6.79 -11.36
CA PHE A 74 -2.04 6.79 -12.33
C PHE A 74 -1.08 7.97 -12.18
N LYS A 75 -1.56 9.15 -11.75
CA LYS A 75 -0.67 10.29 -11.42
C LYS A 75 0.10 10.09 -10.12
N MET A 76 -0.48 9.39 -9.13
CA MET A 76 0.19 9.10 -7.88
C MET A 76 1.31 8.07 -8.04
N ILE A 77 1.21 7.18 -9.02
CA ILE A 77 2.26 6.17 -9.27
C ILE A 77 3.64 6.81 -9.42
N PRO A 78 3.90 7.72 -10.38
CA PRO A 78 5.23 8.32 -10.53
C PRO A 78 5.60 9.27 -9.39
N CYS A 79 4.63 10.00 -8.82
CA CYS A 79 4.91 11.11 -7.90
C CYS A 79 4.98 10.70 -6.42
N LYS A 80 4.26 9.64 -6.02
CA LYS A 80 4.12 9.22 -4.62
C LYS A 80 4.48 7.76 -4.39
N ILE A 81 4.15 6.86 -5.30
CA ILE A 81 4.34 5.41 -5.09
C ILE A 81 5.74 4.96 -5.53
N ALA A 82 6.21 5.38 -6.72
CA ALA A 82 7.54 5.03 -7.22
C ALA A 82 8.68 5.49 -6.28
N PRO A 83 8.62 6.67 -5.63
CA PRO A 83 9.59 7.06 -4.61
C PRO A 83 9.66 6.12 -3.40
N LEU A 84 8.62 5.32 -3.13
CA LEU A 84 8.63 4.29 -2.08
C LEU A 84 9.42 3.04 -2.48
N GLN A 85 9.98 3.01 -3.70
CA GLN A 85 10.80 1.93 -4.24
C GLN A 85 10.12 0.54 -4.21
N PRO A 86 8.86 0.40 -4.67
CA PRO A 86 8.25 -0.92 -4.81
C PRO A 86 8.99 -1.75 -5.88
N ASP A 87 9.05 -3.05 -5.66
CA ASP A 87 9.46 -4.03 -6.67
C ASP A 87 8.25 -4.48 -7.52
N LEU A 88 7.04 -4.34 -6.97
CA LEU A 88 5.77 -4.63 -7.62
C LEU A 88 4.73 -3.56 -7.26
N ILE A 89 3.98 -3.11 -8.25
CA ILE A 89 2.78 -2.28 -8.04
C ILE A 89 1.57 -3.11 -8.46
N SER A 90 0.63 -3.28 -7.53
CA SER A 90 -0.68 -3.90 -7.79
C SER A 90 -1.75 -2.82 -7.82
N VAL A 91 -2.57 -2.82 -8.87
CA VAL A 91 -3.68 -1.87 -9.03
C VAL A 91 -4.99 -2.65 -8.92
N SER A 92 -5.90 -2.19 -8.08
CA SER A 92 -7.25 -2.75 -7.89
C SER A 92 -8.32 -1.68 -7.98
#